data_AF-A0A3M0SS06-F1
#
_entry.id   AF-A0A3M0SS06-F1
#
_cell.length_a   1.000
_cell.length_b   1.000
_cell.length_c   1.000
_cell.angle_alpha   90.00
_cell.angle_beta   90.00
_cell.angle_gamma   90.00
#
_symmetry.space_group_name_H-M   'P 1'
#
loop_
_entity.id
_entity.type
_entity.pdbx_description
1 polymer ?
#
loop_
_entity_poly.entity_id
_entity_poly.type
_entity_poly.pdbx_seq_one_letter_code
_entity_poly.pdbx_strand_id
1 'polypeptide(L)'
;MKKLTALIGILVVCIVFVVYKNINSSLNPNIVPVKNINLPIAGTWILDRYVFTGDSSISEDKAKSMLGEKAEFSDKGVYFDNLICKNPSFKVKILDSKDYFQNNFKIDPSSIGIDEKYIKVVTVSSEDNFFDEFIEINKNVMLKFTDGIIFFFVKDGTQINNSEFKNIDKNNSKLIIPKSQKETNSKSGLLLGLKCIDETGLGYNYRTLWISSSYGKIMPIVNIKDLVVPRKSGFWKVGVKKVWEKGVKKDIVWGETLGNNKTSRIKYRSISGISSEILFVGEEYISMDDKKVYNDDDGDQRFERGDFSVLPLDNFDGNKMDFSKAFGDDAGSRLKYSADLYLKKVNLSKNKIDENKLQTNWSVDRRSGRWMLRGRIPYGDFDVMYAAPTILTDYDDLYPSFDVIKKDIPDAVDAYTSPNRDFIVVLTETELKIYSLNNKKIGKLDKEFDLKNGETAVMSQWSLGSYVDEWNKLIKNMKKN
;
A
#
# COMPACT_ATOMS: atom_id res chain seq x y z
N MET A 1 -27.17 55.38 -16.07
CA MET A 1 -25.92 54.62 -16.31
C MET A 1 -25.56 53.66 -15.17
N LYS A 2 -25.47 54.10 -13.90
CA LYS A 2 -25.10 53.23 -12.76
C LYS A 2 -26.01 52.00 -12.51
N LYS A 3 -27.31 52.12 -12.78
CA LYS A 3 -28.26 50.98 -12.66
C LYS A 3 -28.09 49.94 -13.78
N LEU A 4 -27.69 50.39 -14.98
CA LEU A 4 -27.46 49.52 -16.14
C LEU A 4 -26.16 48.73 -15.97
N THR A 5 -25.11 49.37 -15.45
CA THR A 5 -23.83 48.70 -15.15
C THR A 5 -23.97 47.65 -14.03
N ALA A 6 -24.81 47.91 -13.02
CA ALA A 6 -25.10 46.93 -11.96
C ALA A 6 -25.87 45.72 -12.51
N LEU A 7 -26.83 45.95 -13.41
CA LEU A 7 -27.61 44.87 -14.04
C LEU A 7 -26.72 43.96 -14.91
N ILE A 8 -25.79 44.56 -15.67
CA ILE A 8 -24.82 43.83 -16.49
C ILE A 8 -23.88 43.02 -15.61
N GLY A 9 -23.42 43.58 -14.48
CA GLY A 9 -22.58 42.86 -13.51
C GLY A 9 -23.28 41.62 -12.94
N ILE A 10 -24.55 41.74 -12.57
CA ILE A 10 -25.35 40.60 -12.08
C ILE A 10 -25.52 39.54 -13.19
N LEU A 11 -25.80 39.96 -14.43
CA LEU A 11 -25.94 39.05 -15.56
C LEU A 11 -24.66 38.24 -15.81
N VAL A 12 -23.49 38.89 -15.75
CA VAL A 12 -22.19 38.22 -15.93
C VAL A 12 -21.95 37.22 -14.80
N VAL A 13 -22.24 37.57 -13.55
CA VAL A 13 -22.12 36.64 -12.41
C VAL A 13 -23.05 35.44 -12.57
N CYS A 14 -24.29 35.64 -13.02
CA CYS A 14 -25.22 34.55 -13.29
C CYS A 14 -24.73 33.64 -14.43
N ILE A 15 -24.16 34.20 -15.49
CA ILE A 15 -23.58 33.42 -16.61
C ILE A 15 -22.38 32.60 -16.11
N VAL A 16 -21.48 33.19 -15.32
CA VAL A 16 -20.35 32.46 -14.72
C VAL A 16 -20.84 31.32 -13.82
N PHE A 17 -21.92 31.53 -13.05
CA PHE A 17 -22.50 30.49 -12.19
C PHE A 17 -23.15 29.34 -12.99
N VAL A 18 -23.84 29.67 -14.10
CA VAL A 18 -24.43 28.66 -15.01
C VAL A 18 -23.35 27.89 -15.76
N VAL A 19 -22.30 28.57 -16.23
CA VAL A 19 -21.15 27.94 -16.88
C VAL A 19 -20.37 27.06 -15.90
N TYR A 20 -20.13 27.52 -14.67
CA TYR A 20 -19.50 26.72 -13.61
C TYR A 20 -20.31 25.47 -13.27
N LYS A 21 -21.64 25.61 -13.14
CA LYS A 21 -22.53 24.46 -12.88
C LYS A 21 -22.56 23.47 -14.05
N ASN A 22 -22.50 23.94 -15.28
CA ASN A 22 -22.52 23.08 -16.47
C ASN A 22 -21.16 22.44 -16.80
N ILE A 23 -20.03 23.10 -16.51
CA ILE A 23 -18.69 22.49 -16.63
C ILE A 23 -18.55 21.28 -15.68
N ASN A 24 -19.18 21.33 -14.50
CA ASN A 24 -19.24 20.20 -13.57
C ASN A 24 -20.28 19.12 -13.93
N SER A 25 -21.08 19.29 -14.98
CA SER A 25 -22.23 18.42 -15.28
C SER A 25 -22.03 17.42 -16.43
N SER A 26 -20.88 17.37 -17.12
CA SER A 26 -20.72 16.40 -18.22
C SER A 26 -19.28 15.95 -18.48
N LEU A 27 -18.71 15.20 -17.53
CA LEU A 27 -17.68 14.18 -17.79
C LEU A 27 -17.90 12.92 -16.92
N ASN A 28 -19.12 12.69 -16.44
CA ASN A 28 -19.50 11.35 -16.04
C ASN A 28 -19.87 10.62 -17.34
N PRO A 29 -19.10 9.62 -17.80
CA PRO A 29 -19.62 8.74 -18.84
C PRO A 29 -20.94 8.19 -18.30
N ASN A 30 -22.03 8.42 -19.03
CA ASN A 30 -23.24 7.65 -18.82
C ASN A 30 -22.87 6.20 -19.04
N ILE A 31 -22.63 5.46 -17.95
CA ILE A 31 -22.47 4.02 -17.99
C ILE A 31 -23.88 3.47 -18.20
N VAL A 32 -24.33 3.50 -19.45
CA VAL A 32 -25.45 2.67 -19.87
C VAL A 32 -25.01 1.23 -19.60
N PRO A 33 -25.75 0.45 -18.80
CA PRO A 33 -25.47 -0.97 -18.65
C PRO A 33 -25.68 -1.60 -20.03
N VAL A 34 -24.58 -1.82 -20.77
CA VAL A 34 -24.63 -2.58 -22.02
C VAL A 34 -24.92 -4.02 -21.61
N LYS A 35 -26.17 -4.45 -21.81
CA LYS A 35 -26.69 -5.76 -21.39
C LYS A 35 -25.96 -6.95 -22.01
N ASN A 36 -25.15 -6.74 -23.07
CA ASN A 36 -24.42 -7.78 -23.78
C ASN A 36 -22.95 -7.38 -24.01
N ILE A 37 -22.17 -7.26 -22.93
CA ILE A 37 -20.71 -7.39 -23.07
C ILE A 37 -20.43 -8.89 -22.99
N ASN A 38 -20.04 -9.50 -24.11
CA ASN A 38 -19.41 -10.83 -24.08
C ASN A 38 -18.27 -10.75 -23.04
N LEU A 39 -18.39 -11.52 -21.96
CA LEU A 39 -17.41 -11.53 -20.87
C LEU A 39 -16.02 -11.76 -21.49
N PRO A 40 -15.09 -10.79 -21.41
CA PRO A 40 -13.89 -10.85 -22.24
C PRO A 40 -12.97 -12.02 -21.88
N ILE A 41 -12.96 -12.39 -20.60
CA ILE A 41 -12.19 -13.51 -20.07
C ILE A 41 -12.96 -14.84 -20.09
N ALA A 42 -14.16 -14.91 -20.69
CA ALA A 42 -14.92 -16.15 -20.75
C ALA A 42 -14.15 -17.25 -21.48
N GLY A 43 -14.23 -18.46 -20.94
CA GLY A 43 -13.59 -19.65 -21.48
C GLY A 43 -12.70 -20.36 -20.47
N THR A 44 -11.98 -21.35 -20.97
CA THR A 44 -10.94 -22.07 -20.24
C THR A 44 -9.60 -21.47 -20.61
N TRP A 45 -8.74 -21.29 -19.61
CA TRP A 45 -7.41 -20.75 -19.74
C TRP A 45 -6.43 -21.68 -19.04
N ILE A 46 -5.20 -21.74 -19.53
CA ILE A 46 -4.14 -22.57 -18.98
C ILE A 46 -3.06 -21.65 -18.44
N LEU A 47 -2.59 -21.90 -17.21
CA LEU A 47 -1.46 -21.19 -16.66
C LEU A 47 -0.19 -21.57 -17.45
N ASP A 48 0.32 -20.63 -18.22
CA ASP A 48 1.42 -20.83 -19.17
C ASP A 48 2.78 -20.54 -18.54
N ARG A 49 2.86 -19.40 -17.84
CA ARG A 49 4.10 -18.93 -17.20
C ARG A 49 3.80 -18.02 -16.03
N TYR A 50 4.83 -17.72 -15.24
CA TYR A 50 4.78 -16.73 -14.18
C TYR A 50 6.04 -15.85 -14.20
N VAL A 51 5.94 -14.65 -13.64
CA VAL A 51 7.05 -13.71 -13.47
C VAL A 51 7.03 -13.17 -12.06
N PHE A 52 8.14 -13.33 -11.33
CA PHE A 52 8.33 -12.64 -10.05
C PHE A 52 8.65 -11.18 -10.31
N THR A 53 7.90 -10.31 -9.66
CA THR A 53 8.07 -8.85 -9.73
C THR A 53 8.65 -8.26 -8.44
N GLY A 54 8.92 -9.12 -7.47
CA GLY A 54 9.50 -8.86 -6.16
C GLY A 54 9.52 -10.14 -5.33
N ASP A 55 9.70 -10.00 -4.01
CA ASP A 55 9.56 -11.11 -3.07
C ASP A 55 8.09 -11.51 -2.93
N SER A 56 7.83 -12.79 -2.71
CA SER A 56 6.50 -13.40 -2.72
C SER A 56 6.41 -14.42 -1.60
N SER A 57 5.25 -14.53 -0.93
CA SER A 57 4.98 -15.61 0.04
C SER A 57 4.80 -16.96 -0.67
N ILE A 58 4.45 -16.95 -1.96
CA ILE A 58 4.46 -18.13 -2.82
C ILE A 58 5.91 -18.43 -3.24
N SER A 59 6.42 -19.61 -2.84
CA SER A 59 7.74 -20.07 -3.24
C SER A 59 7.80 -20.42 -4.74
N GLU A 60 9.00 -20.37 -5.31
CA GLU A 60 9.22 -20.73 -6.72
C GLU A 60 8.78 -22.17 -7.02
N ASP A 61 9.03 -23.13 -6.11
CA ASP A 61 8.58 -24.51 -6.28
C ASP A 61 7.05 -24.63 -6.36
N LYS A 62 6.35 -23.85 -5.52
CA LYS A 62 4.88 -23.81 -5.57
C LYS A 62 4.41 -23.20 -6.89
N ALA A 63 4.97 -22.07 -7.31
CA ALA A 63 4.62 -21.44 -8.58
C ALA A 63 4.85 -22.37 -9.79
N LYS A 64 5.97 -23.11 -9.79
CA LYS A 64 6.26 -24.14 -10.81
C LYS A 64 5.22 -25.25 -10.83
N SER A 65 4.78 -25.72 -9.66
CA SER A 65 3.79 -26.80 -9.57
C SER A 65 2.41 -26.44 -10.13
N MET A 66 2.09 -25.14 -10.21
CA MET A 66 0.81 -24.64 -10.73
C MET A 66 0.79 -24.53 -12.26
N LEU A 67 1.94 -24.61 -12.94
CA LEU A 67 2.01 -24.52 -14.40
C LEU A 67 1.16 -25.62 -15.06
N GLY A 68 0.37 -25.24 -16.06
CA GLY A 68 -0.58 -26.14 -16.73
C GLY A 68 -1.94 -26.25 -16.04
N GLU A 69 -2.13 -25.68 -14.84
CA GLU A 69 -3.44 -25.65 -14.21
C GLU A 69 -4.45 -24.85 -15.04
N LYS A 70 -5.71 -25.29 -15.00
CA LYS A 70 -6.81 -24.66 -15.73
C LYS A 70 -7.54 -23.65 -14.88
N ALA A 71 -7.78 -22.48 -15.45
CA ALA A 71 -8.70 -21.47 -14.95
C ALA A 71 -9.95 -21.44 -15.85
N GLU A 72 -11.14 -21.49 -15.26
CA GLU A 72 -12.42 -21.52 -15.99
C GLU A 72 -13.26 -20.31 -15.61
N PHE A 73 -13.80 -19.60 -16.61
CA PHE A 73 -14.60 -18.40 -16.40
C PHE A 73 -15.90 -18.46 -17.18
N SER A 74 -17.03 -18.34 -16.48
CA SER A 74 -18.37 -18.27 -17.05
C SER A 74 -19.27 -17.35 -16.23
N ASP A 75 -20.48 -17.13 -16.72
CA ASP A 75 -21.56 -16.47 -15.97
C ASP A 75 -22.02 -17.27 -14.73
N LYS A 76 -21.77 -18.58 -14.70
CA LYS A 76 -22.15 -19.48 -13.59
C LYS A 76 -21.07 -19.58 -12.51
N GLY A 77 -19.81 -19.45 -12.90
CA GLY A 77 -18.69 -19.60 -11.97
C GLY A 77 -17.33 -19.20 -12.53
N VAL A 78 -16.42 -18.90 -11.61
CA VAL A 78 -14.98 -18.77 -11.86
C VAL A 78 -14.23 -19.80 -11.03
N TYR A 79 -13.25 -20.47 -11.63
CA TYR A 79 -12.40 -21.46 -10.99
C TYR A 79 -10.93 -21.22 -11.32
N PHE A 80 -10.05 -21.25 -10.32
CA PHE A 80 -8.59 -21.30 -10.47
C PHE A 80 -7.93 -21.63 -9.12
N ASP A 81 -6.83 -22.39 -9.08
CA ASP A 81 -6.08 -22.73 -7.85
C ASP A 81 -6.97 -23.32 -6.72
N ASN A 82 -7.87 -24.24 -7.07
CA ASN A 82 -8.89 -24.80 -6.17
C ASN A 82 -9.87 -23.78 -5.55
N LEU A 83 -9.86 -22.53 -6.03
CA LEU A 83 -10.79 -21.47 -5.61
C LEU A 83 -12.00 -21.46 -6.53
N ILE A 84 -13.20 -21.41 -5.96
CA ILE A 84 -14.46 -21.37 -6.72
C ILE A 84 -15.25 -20.13 -6.32
N CYS A 85 -15.56 -19.29 -7.30
CA CYS A 85 -16.54 -18.20 -7.22
C CYS A 85 -17.85 -18.66 -7.87
N LYS A 86 -18.94 -18.75 -7.11
CA LYS A 86 -20.27 -19.08 -7.65
C LYS A 86 -21.05 -17.80 -7.94
N ASN A 87 -21.88 -17.81 -8.98
CA ASN A 87 -22.68 -16.65 -9.42
C ASN A 87 -21.85 -15.35 -9.54
N PRO A 88 -20.75 -15.37 -10.30
CA PRO A 88 -19.87 -14.23 -10.41
C PRO A 88 -20.57 -13.05 -11.10
N SER A 89 -20.30 -11.86 -10.59
CA SER A 89 -20.55 -10.60 -11.25
C SER A 89 -19.22 -10.03 -11.75
N PHE A 90 -19.23 -9.49 -12.97
CA PHE A 90 -18.03 -9.00 -13.62
C PHE A 90 -18.12 -7.49 -13.88
N LYS A 91 -17.03 -6.76 -13.64
CA LYS A 91 -16.86 -5.39 -14.12
C LYS A 91 -15.63 -5.29 -14.99
N VAL A 92 -15.80 -4.75 -16.20
CA VAL A 92 -14.70 -4.52 -17.14
C VAL A 92 -14.36 -3.04 -17.19
N LYS A 93 -13.07 -2.70 -17.14
CA LYS A 93 -12.53 -1.36 -17.44
C LYS A 93 -11.48 -1.48 -18.54
N ILE A 94 -11.57 -0.62 -19.55
CA ILE A 94 -10.52 -0.49 -20.57
C ILE A 94 -9.59 0.63 -20.15
N LEU A 95 -8.28 0.36 -20.09
CA LEU A 95 -7.27 1.29 -19.61
C LEU A 95 -6.08 1.31 -20.55
N ASP A 96 -5.35 2.43 -20.60
CA ASP A 96 -4.03 2.48 -21.22
C ASP A 96 -3.08 1.56 -20.44
N SER A 97 -2.42 0.66 -21.15
CA SER A 97 -1.57 -0.37 -20.56
C SER A 97 -0.38 0.24 -19.83
N LYS A 98 0.29 1.20 -20.47
CA LYS A 98 1.48 1.84 -19.90
C LYS A 98 1.13 2.58 -18.62
N ASP A 99 0.07 3.39 -18.64
CA ASP A 99 -0.36 4.11 -17.45
C ASP A 99 -0.81 3.14 -16.35
N TYR A 100 -1.53 2.08 -16.69
CA TYR A 100 -2.01 1.12 -15.70
C TYR A 100 -0.87 0.36 -15.01
N PHE A 101 0.05 -0.23 -15.79
CA PHE A 101 1.16 -0.99 -15.22
C PHE A 101 2.14 -0.09 -14.49
N GLN A 102 2.42 1.10 -15.01
CA GLN A 102 3.29 2.07 -14.33
C GLN A 102 2.65 2.60 -13.04
N ASN A 103 1.35 2.86 -13.01
CA ASN A 103 0.70 3.44 -11.84
C ASN A 103 0.46 2.42 -10.73
N ASN A 104 0.02 1.21 -11.08
CA ASN A 104 -0.35 0.19 -10.11
C ASN A 104 0.80 -0.75 -9.73
N PHE A 105 1.71 -1.05 -10.66
CA PHE A 105 2.78 -2.04 -10.44
C PHE A 105 4.19 -1.48 -10.64
N LYS A 106 4.34 -0.27 -11.20
CA LYS A 106 5.63 0.38 -11.54
C LYS A 106 6.49 -0.47 -12.49
N ILE A 107 5.84 -1.30 -13.29
CA ILE A 107 6.47 -2.16 -14.30
C ILE A 107 6.25 -1.53 -15.68
N ASP A 108 7.27 -1.59 -16.53
CA ASP A 108 7.11 -1.32 -17.95
C ASP A 108 6.43 -2.55 -18.61
N PRO A 109 5.21 -2.45 -19.15
CA PRO A 109 4.52 -3.61 -19.72
C PRO A 109 5.33 -4.32 -20.80
N SER A 110 6.16 -3.59 -21.56
CA SER A 110 7.03 -4.17 -22.58
C SER A 110 8.07 -5.13 -22.00
N SER A 111 8.53 -4.92 -20.75
CA SER A 111 9.53 -5.79 -20.12
C SER A 111 8.97 -7.16 -19.72
N ILE A 112 7.64 -7.31 -19.70
CA ILE A 112 6.94 -8.57 -19.41
C ILE A 112 6.19 -9.12 -20.63
N GLY A 113 6.51 -8.61 -21.82
CA GLY A 113 5.98 -9.08 -23.10
C GLY A 113 4.56 -8.61 -23.40
N ILE A 114 4.20 -7.40 -22.94
CA ILE A 114 2.92 -6.76 -23.21
C ILE A 114 3.18 -5.50 -24.06
N ASP A 115 2.71 -5.54 -25.30
CA ASP A 115 2.86 -4.43 -26.26
C ASP A 115 1.53 -3.75 -26.59
N GLU A 116 0.42 -4.30 -26.07
CA GLU A 116 -0.92 -3.80 -26.28
C GLU A 116 -1.08 -2.42 -25.64
N LYS A 117 -1.51 -1.44 -26.44
CA LYS A 117 -1.79 -0.08 -25.95
C LYS A 117 -2.90 -0.04 -24.90
N TYR A 118 -3.91 -0.89 -25.05
CA TYR A 118 -5.05 -0.94 -24.14
C TYR A 118 -5.27 -2.36 -23.63
N ILE A 119 -5.61 -2.46 -22.36
CA ILE A 119 -5.92 -3.70 -21.66
C ILE A 119 -7.34 -3.64 -21.09
N LYS A 120 -7.91 -4.81 -20.76
CA LYS A 120 -9.17 -4.87 -20.02
C LYS A 120 -8.97 -5.44 -18.63
N VAL A 121 -9.17 -4.61 -17.62
CA VAL A 121 -9.18 -5.04 -16.22
C VAL A 121 -10.57 -5.55 -15.87
N VAL A 122 -10.66 -6.82 -15.50
CA VAL A 122 -11.88 -7.55 -15.18
C VAL A 122 -11.90 -7.88 -13.69
N THR A 123 -12.67 -7.11 -12.94
CA THR A 123 -12.95 -7.39 -11.53
C THR A 123 -14.05 -8.43 -11.42
N VAL A 124 -13.82 -9.48 -10.64
CA VAL A 124 -14.77 -10.57 -10.33
C VAL A 124 -15.27 -10.40 -8.90
N SER A 125 -16.56 -10.56 -8.67
CA SER A 125 -17.18 -10.44 -7.34
C SER A 125 -18.33 -11.43 -7.18
N SER A 126 -18.63 -11.89 -5.97
CA SER A 126 -19.78 -12.76 -5.67
C SER A 126 -20.52 -12.24 -4.45
N GLU A 127 -21.85 -12.14 -4.55
CA GLU A 127 -22.70 -11.61 -3.47
C GLU A 127 -22.15 -10.28 -2.91
N ASP A 128 -21.75 -9.38 -3.80
CA ASP A 128 -21.12 -8.08 -3.53
C ASP A 128 -19.72 -8.09 -2.88
N ASN A 129 -19.15 -9.25 -2.60
CA ASN A 129 -17.78 -9.39 -2.11
C ASN A 129 -16.79 -9.48 -3.27
N PHE A 130 -15.67 -8.76 -3.16
CA PHE A 130 -14.56 -8.91 -4.09
C PHE A 130 -14.05 -10.36 -4.06
N PHE A 131 -13.91 -10.96 -5.24
CA PHE A 131 -13.31 -12.29 -5.39
C PHE A 131 -11.88 -12.14 -5.88
N ASP A 132 -11.69 -11.51 -7.04
CA ASP A 132 -10.38 -11.35 -7.66
C ASP A 132 -10.38 -10.33 -8.81
N GLU A 133 -9.20 -10.03 -9.37
CA GLU A 133 -9.03 -9.19 -10.54
C GLU A 133 -8.10 -9.82 -11.57
N PHE A 134 -8.55 -9.83 -12.82
CA PHE A 134 -7.82 -10.37 -13.97
C PHE A 134 -7.64 -9.29 -15.03
N ILE A 135 -6.56 -9.37 -15.80
CA ILE A 135 -6.23 -8.39 -16.83
C ILE A 135 -6.16 -9.13 -18.17
N GLU A 136 -7.15 -8.94 -19.02
CA GLU A 136 -7.10 -9.41 -20.40
C GLU A 136 -6.18 -8.47 -21.19
N ILE A 137 -5.06 -9.02 -21.67
CA ILE A 137 -4.10 -8.34 -22.52
C ILE A 137 -4.61 -8.35 -23.96
N ASN A 138 -4.99 -9.53 -24.44
CA ASN A 138 -5.64 -9.74 -25.72
C ASN A 138 -6.55 -10.97 -25.66
N LYS A 139 -7.15 -11.36 -26.79
CA LYS A 139 -8.10 -12.49 -26.84
C LYS A 139 -7.52 -13.83 -26.39
N ASN A 140 -6.20 -13.97 -26.41
CA ASN A 140 -5.48 -15.21 -26.16
C ASN A 140 -4.64 -15.16 -24.87
N VAL A 141 -4.38 -13.97 -24.32
CA VAL A 141 -3.52 -13.77 -23.16
C VAL A 141 -4.25 -12.97 -22.09
N MET A 142 -4.30 -13.53 -20.90
CA MET A 142 -4.79 -12.89 -19.69
C MET A 142 -3.71 -13.01 -18.62
N LEU A 143 -3.67 -12.09 -17.67
CA LEU A 143 -2.81 -12.21 -16.51
C LEU A 143 -3.53 -11.87 -15.22
N LYS A 144 -2.92 -12.28 -14.12
CA LYS A 144 -3.34 -11.97 -12.76
C LYS A 144 -2.12 -11.59 -11.94
N PHE A 145 -2.25 -10.56 -11.13
CA PHE A 145 -1.26 -10.25 -10.10
C PHE A 145 -1.66 -10.92 -8.79
N THR A 146 -0.75 -11.63 -8.14
CA THR A 146 -0.96 -12.23 -6.83
C THR A 146 0.35 -12.24 -6.08
N ASP A 147 0.41 -11.52 -4.97
CA ASP A 147 1.51 -11.62 -4.00
C ASP A 147 2.91 -11.51 -4.64
N GLY A 148 3.16 -10.42 -5.38
CA GLY A 148 4.46 -10.22 -6.04
C GLY A 148 4.68 -11.07 -7.31
N ILE A 149 3.76 -11.96 -7.69
CA ILE A 149 3.83 -12.78 -8.90
C ILE A 149 2.81 -12.32 -9.94
N ILE A 150 3.24 -12.21 -11.19
CA ILE A 150 2.36 -12.15 -12.35
C ILE A 150 2.19 -13.55 -12.92
N PHE A 151 0.96 -14.07 -12.88
CA PHE A 151 0.58 -15.30 -13.56
C PHE A 151 0.02 -14.99 -14.95
N PHE A 152 0.58 -15.61 -15.98
CA PHE A 152 0.13 -15.49 -17.36
C PHE A 152 -0.66 -16.72 -17.77
N PHE A 153 -1.82 -16.46 -18.36
CA PHE A 153 -2.74 -17.47 -18.83
C PHE A 153 -2.89 -17.36 -20.35
N VAL A 154 -2.89 -18.52 -21.01
CA VAL A 154 -3.20 -18.63 -22.43
C VAL A 154 -4.56 -19.26 -22.62
N LYS A 155 -5.33 -18.78 -23.58
CA LYS A 155 -6.67 -19.30 -23.84
C LYS A 155 -6.58 -20.73 -24.38
N ASP A 156 -7.26 -21.66 -23.72
CA ASP A 156 -7.47 -23.02 -24.21
C ASP A 156 -8.44 -22.90 -25.40
N GLY A 157 -7.94 -23.12 -26.63
CA GLY A 157 -8.69 -22.93 -27.88
C GLY A 157 -9.92 -23.83 -28.06
N THR A 158 -10.30 -24.57 -27.03
CA THR A 158 -11.56 -25.29 -26.94
C THR A 158 -12.73 -24.30 -26.81
N GLN A 159 -13.48 -24.13 -27.91
CA GLN A 159 -14.77 -23.43 -27.89
C GLN A 159 -15.69 -24.10 -26.87
N ILE A 160 -16.02 -23.42 -25.77
CA ILE A 160 -17.06 -23.91 -24.84
C ILE A 160 -18.41 -23.72 -25.53
N ASN A 161 -18.80 -24.71 -26.34
CA ASN A 161 -20.17 -24.90 -26.80
C ASN A 161 -21.00 -25.43 -25.63
N ASN A 162 -21.46 -24.57 -24.73
CA ASN A 162 -22.49 -24.90 -23.72
C ASN A 162 -22.31 -26.23 -22.94
N SER A 163 -21.10 -26.76 -22.86
CA SER A 163 -20.82 -28.06 -22.28
C SER A 163 -20.40 -27.88 -20.83
N GLU A 164 -21.39 -28.07 -19.95
CA GLU A 164 -21.23 -28.49 -18.56
C GLU A 164 -19.98 -27.95 -17.85
N PHE A 165 -20.12 -26.79 -17.19
CA PHE A 165 -19.37 -26.52 -15.97
C PHE A 165 -19.41 -27.83 -15.17
N LYS A 166 -18.25 -28.49 -14.96
CA LYS A 166 -18.21 -29.85 -14.39
C LYS A 166 -19.25 -29.95 -13.29
N ASN A 167 -20.16 -30.93 -13.38
CA ASN A 167 -21.16 -31.21 -12.35
C ASN A 167 -20.42 -31.52 -11.03
N ILE A 168 -20.04 -30.46 -10.31
CA ILE A 168 -19.60 -30.52 -8.93
C ILE A 168 -20.87 -30.90 -8.17
N ASP A 169 -20.87 -32.12 -7.63
CA ASP A 169 -22.00 -32.76 -6.96
C ASP A 169 -22.93 -31.76 -6.26
N LYS A 170 -24.12 -31.56 -6.85
CA LYS A 170 -25.16 -30.67 -6.31
C LYS A 170 -25.54 -31.02 -4.87
N ASN A 171 -25.33 -32.26 -4.44
CA ASN A 171 -25.68 -32.76 -3.11
C ASN A 171 -24.65 -32.47 -2.01
N ASN A 172 -23.49 -31.89 -2.32
CA ASN A 172 -22.52 -31.39 -1.34
C ASN A 172 -22.19 -29.89 -1.52
N SER A 173 -22.99 -29.18 -2.29
CA SER A 173 -22.70 -27.84 -2.77
C SER A 173 -23.01 -26.71 -1.76
N LYS A 174 -22.50 -26.81 -0.53
CA LYS A 174 -22.16 -25.58 0.21
C LYS A 174 -21.06 -24.84 -0.59
N LEU A 175 -20.97 -23.51 -0.43
CA LEU A 175 -19.77 -22.76 -0.79
C LEU A 175 -18.56 -23.52 -0.23
N ILE A 176 -17.80 -24.22 -1.06
CA ILE A 176 -16.43 -24.61 -0.72
C ILE A 176 -15.56 -23.46 -1.22
N ILE A 177 -15.79 -22.28 -0.67
CA ILE A 177 -14.65 -21.41 -0.40
C ILE A 177 -13.95 -22.16 0.74
N PRO A 178 -12.68 -22.57 0.58
CA PRO A 178 -11.92 -23.14 1.70
C PRO A 178 -12.21 -22.31 2.95
N LYS A 179 -12.44 -22.93 4.11
CA LYS A 179 -12.75 -22.19 5.34
C LYS A 179 -11.73 -21.05 5.57
N SER A 180 -10.47 -21.31 5.21
CA SER A 180 -9.38 -20.32 5.15
C SER A 180 -9.72 -19.11 4.26
N GLN A 181 -10.14 -19.31 3.01
CA GLN A 181 -10.44 -18.21 2.09
C GLN A 181 -11.74 -17.45 2.45
N LYS A 182 -12.73 -18.14 3.04
CA LYS A 182 -13.93 -17.46 3.54
C LYS A 182 -13.57 -16.57 4.73
N GLU A 183 -12.67 -17.05 5.59
CA GLU A 183 -12.12 -16.24 6.68
C GLU A 183 -11.26 -15.10 6.15
N THR A 184 -10.35 -15.30 5.18
CA THR A 184 -9.52 -14.22 4.62
C THR A 184 -10.34 -13.13 3.93
N ASN A 185 -11.46 -13.50 3.29
CA ASN A 185 -12.34 -12.52 2.66
C ASN A 185 -13.26 -11.82 3.67
N SER A 186 -13.51 -12.43 4.84
CA SER A 186 -14.43 -11.89 5.85
C SER A 186 -13.75 -11.14 6.99
N LYS A 187 -12.44 -11.31 7.19
CA LYS A 187 -11.69 -10.66 8.27
C LYS A 187 -10.44 -10.01 7.73
N SER A 188 -10.25 -8.77 8.11
CA SER A 188 -9.05 -7.99 7.82
C SER A 188 -8.67 -7.15 9.03
N GLY A 189 -7.39 -6.90 9.21
CA GLY A 189 -6.89 -6.09 10.30
C GLY A 189 -5.66 -5.30 9.91
N LEU A 190 -5.59 -4.06 10.38
CA LEU A 190 -4.52 -3.10 10.15
C LEU A 190 -3.87 -2.73 11.48
N LEU A 191 -2.57 -2.95 11.58
CA LEU A 191 -1.70 -2.25 12.53
C LEU A 191 -1.18 -0.98 11.85
N LEU A 192 -1.74 0.16 12.24
CA LEU A 192 -1.32 1.48 11.78
C LEU A 192 -0.41 2.11 12.82
N GLY A 193 0.87 2.20 12.53
CA GLY A 193 1.84 2.90 13.37
C GLY A 193 1.85 4.39 13.05
N LEU A 194 1.71 5.20 14.09
CA LEU A 194 1.61 6.65 14.03
C LEU A 194 2.77 7.27 14.83
N LYS A 195 3.23 8.41 14.34
CA LYS A 195 4.26 9.26 14.93
C LYS A 195 3.69 10.66 15.13
N CYS A 196 3.92 11.26 16.29
CA CYS A 196 3.78 12.70 16.48
C CYS A 196 5.03 13.30 17.11
N ILE A 197 5.18 14.62 16.98
CA ILE A 197 6.17 15.37 17.73
C ILE A 197 5.83 15.28 19.22
N ASP A 198 6.86 15.14 20.07
CA ASP A 198 6.67 15.15 21.51
C ASP A 198 6.31 16.54 22.05
N GLU A 199 5.85 16.60 23.31
CA GLU A 199 5.42 17.87 23.93
C GLU A 199 6.55 18.91 24.02
N THR A 200 7.80 18.48 23.95
CA THR A 200 8.96 19.38 23.99
C THR A 200 9.30 19.98 22.63
N GLY A 201 8.75 19.42 21.54
CA GLY A 201 9.12 19.79 20.17
C GLY A 201 10.49 19.24 19.72
N LEU A 202 11.19 18.50 20.59
CA LEU A 202 12.58 18.09 20.37
C LEU A 202 12.72 16.59 20.05
N GLY A 203 11.61 15.87 19.94
CA GLY A 203 11.56 14.44 19.70
C GLY A 203 10.22 13.96 19.20
N TYR A 204 10.03 12.64 19.25
CA TYR A 204 8.89 11.96 18.64
C TYR A 204 8.32 10.91 19.58
N ASN A 205 7.00 10.86 19.63
CA ASN A 205 6.24 9.81 20.27
C ASN A 205 5.61 8.90 19.23
N TYR A 206 5.53 7.61 19.55
CA TYR A 206 5.00 6.59 18.66
C TYR A 206 3.86 5.81 19.32
N ARG A 207 2.87 5.43 18.51
CA ARG A 207 1.79 4.54 18.93
C ARG A 207 1.32 3.68 17.77
N THR A 208 0.67 2.57 18.08
CA THR A 208 0.04 1.70 17.09
C THR A 208 -1.45 1.64 17.33
N LEU A 209 -2.23 1.85 16.28
CA LEU A 209 -3.65 1.56 16.25
C LEU A 209 -3.87 0.20 15.64
N TRP A 210 -4.57 -0.67 16.36
CA TRP A 210 -5.11 -1.89 15.82
C TRP A 210 -6.57 -1.68 15.42
N ILE A 211 -6.82 -1.80 14.13
CA ILE A 211 -8.12 -1.63 13.49
C ILE A 211 -8.45 -2.98 12.85
N SER A 212 -9.58 -3.59 13.20
CA SER A 212 -9.97 -4.86 12.59
C SER A 212 -11.43 -4.88 12.20
N SER A 213 -11.71 -5.58 11.11
CA SER A 213 -13.02 -5.92 10.60
C SER A 213 -13.25 -7.41 10.77
N SER A 214 -14.45 -7.79 11.20
CA SER A 214 -14.88 -9.18 11.23
C SER A 214 -16.30 -9.28 10.69
N TYR A 215 -16.45 -9.98 9.57
CA TYR A 215 -17.70 -10.13 8.81
C TYR A 215 -18.34 -8.77 8.48
N GLY A 216 -17.51 -7.84 7.96
CA GLY A 216 -17.94 -6.50 7.53
C GLY A 216 -18.29 -5.53 8.67
N LYS A 217 -17.87 -5.83 9.91
CA LYS A 217 -18.09 -4.97 11.08
C LYS A 217 -16.76 -4.53 11.68
N ILE A 218 -16.58 -3.22 11.83
CA ILE A 218 -15.39 -2.65 12.48
C ILE A 218 -15.44 -2.86 13.99
N MET A 219 -14.41 -3.51 14.52
CA MET A 219 -14.24 -3.79 15.94
C MET A 219 -13.79 -2.53 16.72
N PRO A 220 -13.81 -2.53 18.06
CA PRO A 220 -13.19 -1.46 18.86
C PRO A 220 -11.72 -1.25 18.49
N ILE A 221 -11.37 -0.01 18.16
CA ILE A 221 -9.98 0.35 17.84
C ILE A 221 -9.16 0.28 19.12
N VAL A 222 -8.01 -0.39 19.05
CA VAL A 222 -7.11 -0.54 20.19
C VAL A 222 -5.87 0.33 19.97
N ASN A 223 -5.65 1.27 20.88
CA ASN A 223 -4.43 2.07 20.95
C ASN A 223 -3.36 1.35 21.80
N ILE A 224 -2.14 1.25 21.27
CA ILE A 224 -1.00 0.59 21.90
C ILE A 224 0.18 1.57 21.88
N LYS A 225 0.90 1.68 23.00
CA LYS A 225 2.13 2.48 23.08
C LYS A 225 3.24 1.86 22.23
N ASP A 226 4.01 2.72 21.56
CA ASP A 226 5.12 2.38 20.66
C ASP A 226 4.67 1.71 19.34
N LEU A 227 5.61 1.46 18.42
CA LEU A 227 5.33 0.78 17.15
C LEU A 227 5.33 -0.73 17.37
N VAL A 228 4.24 -1.41 17.03
CA VAL A 228 4.08 -2.86 17.16
C VAL A 228 4.20 -3.51 15.80
N VAL A 229 5.32 -4.18 15.56
CA VAL A 229 5.70 -4.72 14.25
C VAL A 229 5.50 -6.24 14.25
N PRO A 230 4.65 -6.80 13.37
CA PRO A 230 4.62 -8.24 13.12
C PRO A 230 5.88 -8.67 12.39
N ARG A 231 6.51 -9.75 12.83
CA ARG A 231 7.67 -10.38 12.17
C ARG A 231 7.52 -11.88 12.16
N LYS A 232 8.32 -12.57 11.33
CA LYS A 232 8.42 -14.05 11.31
C LYS A 232 8.74 -14.65 12.69
N SER A 233 9.50 -13.92 13.52
CA SER A 233 9.87 -14.34 14.88
C SER A 233 8.82 -14.00 15.97
N GLY A 234 7.67 -13.46 15.58
CA GLY A 234 6.65 -12.92 16.47
C GLY A 234 6.60 -11.39 16.41
N PHE A 235 5.98 -10.77 17.43
CA PHE A 235 5.82 -9.32 17.44
C PHE A 235 7.00 -8.62 18.09
N TRP A 236 7.29 -7.41 17.63
CA TRP A 236 8.30 -6.55 18.22
C TRP A 236 7.68 -5.21 18.59
N LYS A 237 8.16 -4.59 19.66
CA LYS A 237 8.03 -3.15 19.88
C LYS A 237 9.26 -2.45 19.34
N VAL A 238 9.07 -1.34 18.65
CA VAL A 238 10.14 -0.54 18.06
C VAL A 238 9.90 0.93 18.38
N GLY A 239 10.98 1.67 18.63
CA GLY A 239 10.88 3.10 18.86
C GLY A 239 12.23 3.79 18.98
N VAL A 240 12.16 5.09 19.27
CA VAL A 240 13.32 5.93 19.59
C VAL A 240 13.11 6.49 20.99
N LYS A 241 14.12 6.35 21.85
CA LYS A 241 14.13 6.91 23.20
C LYS A 241 15.27 7.91 23.35
N LYS A 242 14.94 9.10 23.85
CA LYS A 242 15.94 10.11 24.20
C LYS A 242 16.53 9.83 25.57
N VAL A 243 17.85 9.84 25.66
CA VAL A 243 18.60 9.67 26.90
C VAL A 243 19.61 10.80 27.04
N TRP A 244 19.70 11.34 28.26
CA TRP A 244 20.70 12.34 28.62
C TRP A 244 21.82 11.64 29.38
N GLU A 245 23.03 11.66 28.84
CA GLU A 245 24.18 11.01 29.48
C GLU A 245 25.42 11.90 29.39
N LYS A 246 26.04 12.21 30.54
CA LYS A 246 27.26 13.05 30.64
C LYS A 246 27.15 14.40 29.90
N GLY A 247 25.99 15.05 29.96
CA GLY A 247 25.74 16.34 29.31
C GLY A 247 25.48 16.26 27.80
N VAL A 248 25.46 15.05 27.22
CA VAL A 248 25.17 14.84 25.80
C VAL A 248 23.84 14.12 25.62
N LYS A 249 22.98 14.68 24.77
CA LYS A 249 21.71 14.06 24.40
C LYS A 249 21.97 12.99 23.34
N LYS A 250 21.44 11.79 23.59
CA LYS A 250 21.57 10.62 22.71
C LYS A 250 20.18 10.11 22.36
N ASP A 251 20.00 9.77 21.10
CA ASP A 251 18.84 9.00 20.67
C ASP A 251 19.23 7.51 20.67
N ILE A 252 18.41 6.70 21.33
CA ILE A 252 18.51 5.24 21.34
C ILE A 252 17.39 4.72 20.45
N VAL A 253 17.75 4.22 19.28
CA VAL A 253 16.84 3.42 18.44
C VAL A 253 16.81 2.02 19.02
N TRP A 254 15.64 1.46 19.28
CA TRP A 254 15.51 0.17 19.96
C TRP A 254 14.42 -0.71 19.34
N GLY A 255 14.61 -2.02 19.49
CA GLY A 255 13.62 -3.06 19.18
C GLY A 255 13.60 -4.13 20.27
N GLU A 256 12.40 -4.54 20.67
CA GLU A 256 12.16 -5.51 21.73
C GLU A 256 11.15 -6.57 21.27
N THR A 257 11.51 -7.84 21.37
CA THR A 257 10.61 -8.98 21.09
C THR A 257 9.47 -9.09 22.11
N LEU A 258 8.25 -9.37 21.65
CA LEU A 258 7.06 -9.62 22.46
C LEU A 258 6.71 -11.12 22.42
N GLY A 259 6.85 -11.83 23.55
CA GLY A 259 6.57 -13.26 23.63
C GLY A 259 6.71 -13.89 25.04
N ASN A 260 5.98 -14.97 25.29
CA ASN A 260 5.67 -15.52 26.62
C ASN A 260 6.77 -16.35 27.33
N ASN A 261 7.97 -16.54 26.76
CA ASN A 261 9.00 -17.36 27.42
C ASN A 261 10.42 -16.81 27.23
N LYS A 262 10.98 -16.33 28.35
CA LYS A 262 12.39 -16.11 28.71
C LYS A 262 13.18 -15.08 27.88
N THR A 263 13.42 -13.95 28.55
CA THR A 263 14.27 -12.78 28.23
C THR A 263 13.90 -11.98 26.98
N SER A 264 13.32 -10.79 27.20
CA SER A 264 13.21 -9.78 26.15
C SER A 264 14.61 -9.41 25.68
N ARG A 265 14.88 -9.61 24.38
CA ARG A 265 16.13 -9.18 23.78
C ARG A 265 15.92 -7.78 23.24
N ILE A 266 16.44 -6.79 23.97
CA ILE A 266 16.48 -5.41 23.51
C ILE A 266 17.70 -5.27 22.60
N LYS A 267 17.46 -5.04 21.32
CA LYS A 267 18.50 -4.59 20.39
C LYS A 267 18.43 -3.08 20.31
N TYR A 268 19.57 -2.39 20.31
CA TYR A 268 19.57 -0.94 20.22
C TYR A 268 20.80 -0.38 19.53
N ARG A 269 20.66 0.82 18.99
CA ARG A 269 21.76 1.67 18.51
C ARG A 269 21.70 2.97 19.28
N SER A 270 22.80 3.34 19.92
CA SER A 270 22.97 4.64 20.58
C SER A 270 23.72 5.57 19.66
N ILE A 271 23.12 6.72 19.32
CA ILE A 271 23.74 7.71 18.45
C ILE A 271 23.84 9.05 19.19
N SER A 272 25.06 9.58 19.28
CA SER A 272 25.35 10.83 19.96
C SER A 272 25.29 12.01 18.98
N GLY A 273 24.70 13.13 19.40
CA GLY A 273 24.62 14.34 18.56
C GLY A 273 23.72 14.18 17.32
N ILE A 274 22.85 13.17 17.32
CA ILE A 274 21.89 12.90 16.25
C ILE A 274 20.49 12.76 16.88
N SER A 275 19.50 13.32 16.21
CA SER A 275 18.09 13.09 16.50
C SER A 275 17.50 12.23 15.38
N SER A 276 17.07 11.02 15.73
CA SER A 276 16.55 10.04 14.77
C SER A 276 15.03 10.08 14.74
N GLU A 277 14.49 10.35 13.57
CA GLU A 277 13.05 10.33 13.31
C GLU A 277 12.71 9.09 12.49
N ILE A 278 11.79 8.24 12.98
CA ILE A 278 11.32 7.09 12.18
C ILE A 278 10.42 7.62 11.06
N LEU A 279 10.76 7.27 9.82
CA LEU A 279 9.96 7.57 8.63
C LEU A 279 9.14 6.35 8.19
N PHE A 280 9.65 5.15 8.41
CA PHE A 280 8.99 3.91 8.02
C PHE A 280 9.44 2.73 8.89
N VAL A 281 8.53 1.79 9.16
CA VAL A 281 8.83 0.47 9.71
C VAL A 281 8.04 -0.61 8.97
N GLY A 282 8.79 -1.52 8.34
CA GLY A 282 8.28 -2.74 7.71
C GLY A 282 8.55 -3.97 8.57
N GLU A 283 8.35 -5.16 8.02
CA GLU A 283 8.62 -6.42 8.74
C GLU A 283 10.11 -6.65 9.01
N GLU A 284 10.97 -6.21 8.09
CA GLU A 284 12.42 -6.48 8.13
C GLU A 284 13.26 -5.21 8.33
N TYR A 285 12.73 -4.04 7.96
CA TYR A 285 13.50 -2.80 7.90
C TYR A 285 12.84 -1.65 8.65
N ILE A 286 13.69 -0.80 9.21
CA ILE A 286 13.34 0.52 9.73
C ILE A 286 14.05 1.59 8.90
N SER A 287 13.35 2.67 8.60
CA SER A 287 13.91 3.83 7.91
C SER A 287 13.78 5.10 8.76
N MET A 288 14.81 5.93 8.73
CA MET A 288 14.92 7.11 9.59
C MET A 288 15.50 8.33 8.86
N ASP A 289 15.12 9.52 9.34
CA ASP A 289 15.83 10.77 9.09
C ASP A 289 16.72 11.08 10.30
N ASP A 290 18.03 10.90 10.14
CA ASP A 290 19.03 11.16 11.18
C ASP A 290 19.51 12.61 11.06
N LYS A 291 18.94 13.52 11.87
CA LYS A 291 19.29 14.94 11.88
C LYS A 291 20.45 15.19 12.84
N LYS A 292 21.41 16.03 12.46
CA LYS A 292 22.49 16.43 13.38
C LYS A 292 21.94 17.45 14.38
N VAL A 293 22.38 17.33 15.62
CA VAL A 293 21.97 18.19 16.73
C VAL A 293 23.14 19.06 17.14
N TYR A 294 22.92 20.36 17.22
CA TYR A 294 23.86 21.34 17.76
C TYR A 294 23.11 22.39 18.58
N ASN A 295 23.84 23.14 19.40
CA ASN A 295 23.28 24.31 20.06
C ASN A 295 23.75 25.56 19.30
N ASP A 296 22.85 26.51 19.09
CA ASP A 296 23.24 27.82 18.56
C ASP A 296 23.93 28.69 19.62
N ASP A 297 24.29 29.91 19.24
CA ASP A 297 25.01 30.85 20.10
C ASP A 297 24.21 31.25 21.35
N ASP A 298 22.87 31.13 21.31
CA ASP A 298 21.97 31.40 22.43
C ASP A 298 21.78 30.17 23.34
N GLY A 299 22.38 29.04 22.98
CA GLY A 299 22.25 27.77 23.69
C GLY A 299 21.00 26.97 23.32
N ASP A 300 20.22 27.43 22.34
CA ASP A 300 19.02 26.75 21.87
C ASP A 300 19.38 25.57 20.97
N GLN A 301 18.66 24.46 21.16
CA GLN A 301 18.86 23.26 20.36
C GLN A 301 18.35 23.45 18.93
N ARG A 302 19.25 23.26 17.96
CA ARG A 302 18.97 23.30 16.52
C ARG A 302 19.23 21.95 15.87
N PHE A 303 18.55 21.75 14.75
CA PHE A 303 18.63 20.53 13.95
C PHE A 303 19.13 20.89 12.55
N GLU A 304 20.26 20.32 12.16
CA GLU A 304 20.75 20.38 10.78
C GLU A 304 20.29 19.13 10.03
N ARG A 305 19.98 19.30 8.74
CA ARG A 305 19.68 18.19 7.85
C ARG A 305 20.85 17.21 7.84
N GLY A 306 20.58 15.96 8.23
CA GLY A 306 21.56 14.89 8.12
C GLY A 306 21.19 13.90 7.02
N ASP A 307 21.52 12.64 7.23
CA ASP A 307 21.35 11.59 6.24
C ASP A 307 20.12 10.75 6.56
N PHE A 308 19.48 10.21 5.53
CA PHE A 308 18.60 9.08 5.72
C PHE A 308 19.39 7.84 6.13
N SER A 309 18.70 6.93 6.81
CA SER A 309 19.24 5.60 7.11
C SER A 309 18.16 4.55 7.01
N VAL A 310 18.52 3.40 6.47
CA VAL A 310 17.70 2.18 6.51
C VAL A 310 18.53 1.11 7.19
N LEU A 311 17.94 0.42 8.17
CA LEU A 311 18.60 -0.62 8.95
C LEU A 311 17.70 -1.85 9.02
N PRO A 312 18.28 -3.07 8.99
CA PRO A 312 17.54 -4.26 9.37
C PRO A 312 17.09 -4.15 10.84
N LEU A 313 15.85 -4.50 11.14
CA LEU A 313 15.32 -4.54 12.51
C LEU A 313 16.10 -5.51 13.42
N ASP A 314 16.77 -6.50 12.81
CA ASP A 314 17.63 -7.42 13.53
C ASP A 314 19.04 -6.91 13.82
N ASN A 315 19.44 -5.77 13.25
CA ASN A 315 20.80 -5.27 13.34
C ASN A 315 20.84 -3.74 13.34
N PHE A 316 20.37 -3.14 14.45
CA PHE A 316 20.36 -1.67 14.56
C PHE A 316 21.77 -1.08 14.58
N ASP A 317 22.79 -1.73 15.15
CA ASP A 317 24.16 -1.19 15.24
C ASP A 317 25.02 -1.48 14.00
N GLY A 318 24.46 -2.17 13.01
CA GLY A 318 25.11 -2.46 11.74
C GLY A 318 25.24 -1.27 10.80
N ASN A 319 25.81 -1.55 9.61
CA ASN A 319 25.89 -0.58 8.53
C ASN A 319 24.51 -0.26 7.97
N LYS A 320 24.35 0.97 7.46
CA LYS A 320 23.17 1.35 6.66
C LYS A 320 23.00 0.37 5.49
N MET A 321 21.76 0.04 5.18
CA MET A 321 21.43 -0.82 4.06
C MET A 321 21.76 -0.11 2.75
N ASP A 322 22.55 -0.79 1.92
CA ASP A 322 22.85 -0.36 0.57
C ASP A 322 21.65 -0.65 -0.34
N PHE A 323 21.25 0.33 -1.16
CA PHE A 323 20.04 0.24 -1.98
C PHE A 323 20.14 -0.87 -3.04
N SER A 324 21.27 -0.98 -3.75
CA SER A 324 21.50 -2.07 -4.69
C SER A 324 21.52 -3.43 -4.00
N LYS A 325 22.06 -3.53 -2.78
CA LYS A 325 22.00 -4.80 -2.03
C LYS A 325 20.60 -5.16 -1.56
N ALA A 326 19.76 -4.17 -1.27
CA ALA A 326 18.37 -4.39 -0.87
C ALA A 326 17.47 -4.80 -2.04
N PHE A 327 17.69 -4.23 -3.24
CA PHE A 327 16.74 -4.29 -4.34
C PHE A 327 17.33 -4.74 -5.70
N GLY A 328 18.62 -5.04 -5.75
CA GLY A 328 19.35 -5.38 -6.97
C GLY A 328 19.99 -4.19 -7.69
N ASP A 329 20.99 -4.48 -8.53
CA ASP A 329 21.79 -3.46 -9.22
C ASP A 329 20.98 -2.61 -10.22
N ASP A 330 19.93 -3.18 -10.82
CA ASP A 330 19.01 -2.46 -11.69
C ASP A 330 18.26 -1.35 -10.93
N ALA A 331 17.80 -1.66 -9.72
CA ALA A 331 17.17 -0.68 -8.84
C ALA A 331 18.18 0.39 -8.42
N GLY A 332 19.42 0.02 -8.11
CA GLY A 332 20.52 0.96 -7.87
C GLY A 332 20.78 1.92 -9.03
N SER A 333 20.68 1.43 -10.27
CA SER A 333 20.77 2.26 -11.47
C SER A 333 19.60 3.25 -11.58
N ARG A 334 18.38 2.84 -11.18
CA ARG A 334 17.21 3.75 -11.08
C ARG A 334 17.36 4.80 -10.00
N LEU A 335 18.00 4.48 -8.86
CA LEU A 335 18.33 5.45 -7.82
C LEU A 335 19.25 6.56 -8.36
N LYS A 336 20.35 6.18 -9.02
CA LYS A 336 21.28 7.13 -9.66
C LYS A 336 20.60 7.98 -10.72
N TYR A 337 19.86 7.35 -11.63
CA TYR A 337 19.10 8.06 -12.65
C TYR A 337 18.11 9.08 -12.06
N SER A 338 17.40 8.71 -10.97
CA SER A 338 16.47 9.60 -10.29
C SER A 338 17.18 10.80 -9.66
N ALA A 339 18.39 10.60 -9.12
CA ALA A 339 19.23 11.68 -8.58
C ALA A 339 19.72 12.64 -9.68
N ASP A 340 20.16 12.11 -10.83
CA ASP A 340 20.58 12.92 -11.99
C ASP A 340 19.42 13.75 -12.56
N LEU A 341 18.23 13.16 -12.66
CA LEU A 341 17.01 13.87 -13.05
C LEU A 341 16.67 14.99 -12.07
N TYR A 342 16.84 14.74 -10.77
CA TYR A 342 16.64 15.75 -9.74
C TYR A 342 17.62 16.92 -9.92
N LEU A 343 18.92 16.66 -10.10
CA LEU A 343 19.92 17.70 -10.36
C LEU A 343 19.60 18.52 -11.60
N LYS A 344 19.13 17.87 -12.66
CA LYS A 344 18.66 18.57 -13.87
C LYS A 344 17.47 19.49 -13.58
N LYS A 345 16.49 18.99 -12.83
CA LYS A 345 15.30 19.77 -12.43
C LYS A 345 15.67 21.02 -11.62
N VAL A 346 16.69 20.95 -10.78
CA VAL A 346 17.15 22.08 -9.95
C VAL A 346 18.30 22.90 -10.56
N ASN A 347 18.61 22.70 -11.85
CA ASN A 347 19.68 23.40 -12.58
C ASN A 347 21.10 23.20 -12.01
N LEU A 348 21.38 22.04 -11.43
CA LEU A 348 22.67 21.65 -10.84
C LEU A 348 23.31 20.43 -11.54
N SER A 349 23.03 20.20 -12.83
CA SER A 349 23.54 19.02 -13.57
C SER A 349 25.06 18.90 -13.65
N LYS A 350 25.81 19.96 -13.34
CA LYS A 350 27.29 19.93 -13.34
C LYS A 350 27.86 19.38 -12.03
N ASN A 351 27.04 19.27 -10.99
CA ASN A 351 27.45 18.81 -9.69
C ASN A 351 27.60 17.28 -9.70
N LYS A 352 28.67 16.79 -9.07
CA LYS A 352 28.90 15.35 -8.91
C LYS A 352 28.15 14.81 -7.70
N ILE A 353 27.64 13.60 -7.83
CA ILE A 353 27.06 12.83 -6.72
C ILE A 353 28.11 11.82 -6.26
N ASP A 354 28.30 11.71 -4.95
CA ASP A 354 29.05 10.60 -4.36
C ASP A 354 28.16 9.34 -4.42
N GLU A 355 28.51 8.42 -5.31
CA GLU A 355 27.73 7.21 -5.57
C GLU A 355 27.69 6.28 -4.36
N ASN A 356 28.77 6.18 -3.58
CA ASN A 356 28.79 5.35 -2.38
C ASN A 356 27.87 5.92 -1.30
N LYS A 357 27.89 7.25 -1.13
CA LYS A 357 26.96 7.92 -0.22
C LYS A 357 25.52 7.79 -0.70
N LEU A 358 25.27 7.93 -2.00
CA LEU A 358 23.94 7.80 -2.60
C LEU A 358 23.31 6.44 -2.27
N GLN A 359 24.06 5.34 -2.41
CA GLN A 359 23.56 3.99 -2.17
C GLN A 359 23.09 3.74 -0.73
N THR A 360 23.53 4.54 0.24
CA THR A 360 23.17 4.38 1.67
C THR A 360 22.36 5.54 2.24
N ASN A 361 22.02 6.53 1.40
CA ASN A 361 21.28 7.73 1.78
C ASN A 361 19.88 7.75 1.15
N TRP A 362 19.10 6.73 1.50
CA TRP A 362 17.74 6.54 1.03
C TRP A 362 16.81 6.20 2.19
N SER A 363 15.51 6.39 1.97
CA SER A 363 14.44 6.17 2.92
C SER A 363 13.19 5.66 2.21
N VAL A 364 12.23 5.20 3.00
CA VAL A 364 10.84 5.03 2.57
C VAL A 364 10.04 6.20 3.13
N ASP A 365 9.10 6.72 2.34
CA ASP A 365 8.22 7.82 2.70
C ASP A 365 6.80 7.50 2.22
N ARG A 366 5.78 8.18 2.75
CA ARG A 366 4.38 7.95 2.37
C ARG A 366 3.77 9.16 1.70
N ARG A 367 3.06 8.95 0.59
CA ARG A 367 2.31 10.00 -0.09
C ARG A 367 1.07 9.43 -0.77
N SER A 368 -0.07 10.05 -0.52
CA SER A 368 -1.32 9.78 -1.25
C SER A 368 -1.71 8.30 -1.32
N GLY A 369 -1.62 7.61 -0.19
CA GLY A 369 -2.01 6.22 -0.02
C GLY A 369 -1.00 5.18 -0.47
N ARG A 370 0.25 5.57 -0.78
CA ARG A 370 1.31 4.63 -1.16
C ARG A 370 2.65 4.94 -0.48
N TRP A 371 3.40 3.88 -0.17
CA TRP A 371 4.80 3.94 0.19
C TRP A 371 5.65 4.18 -1.06
N MET A 372 6.65 5.06 -0.93
CA MET A 372 7.54 5.45 -2.01
C MET A 372 8.98 5.46 -1.51
N LEU A 373 9.89 5.14 -2.41
CA LEU A 373 11.32 5.23 -2.14
C LEU A 373 11.81 6.66 -2.37
N ARG A 374 12.66 7.13 -1.48
CA ARG A 374 13.19 8.50 -1.50
C ARG A 374 14.69 8.48 -1.28
N GLY A 375 15.44 9.21 -2.11
CA GLY A 375 16.87 9.40 -1.94
C GLY A 375 17.20 10.80 -1.43
N ARG A 376 18.39 10.96 -0.85
CA ARG A 376 18.92 12.25 -0.39
C ARG A 376 20.33 12.47 -0.91
N ILE A 377 20.53 13.60 -1.56
CA ILE A 377 21.83 14.17 -1.95
C ILE A 377 22.02 15.53 -1.26
N PRO A 378 23.24 16.10 -1.24
CA PRO A 378 23.49 17.40 -0.59
C PRO A 378 22.55 18.51 -1.05
N TYR A 379 22.08 18.44 -2.30
CA TYR A 379 21.26 19.47 -2.93
C TYR A 379 19.75 19.30 -2.68
N GLY A 380 19.31 18.20 -2.06
CA GLY A 380 17.88 17.96 -1.85
C GLY A 380 17.49 16.50 -1.80
N ASP A 381 16.22 16.26 -1.50
CA ASP A 381 15.62 14.94 -1.53
C ASP A 381 14.90 14.74 -2.86
N PHE A 382 14.82 13.50 -3.31
CA PHE A 382 14.17 13.15 -4.56
C PHE A 382 13.44 11.82 -4.46
N ASP A 383 12.32 11.71 -5.17
CA ASP A 383 11.57 10.46 -5.29
C ASP A 383 12.32 9.52 -6.24
N VAL A 384 12.47 8.24 -5.87
CA VAL A 384 13.09 7.22 -6.71
C VAL A 384 12.03 6.66 -7.65
N MET A 385 12.32 6.64 -8.95
CA MET A 385 11.43 6.08 -9.97
C MET A 385 11.45 4.54 -9.97
N TYR A 386 11.06 3.93 -8.84
CA TYR A 386 11.02 2.50 -8.61
C TYR A 386 9.87 2.17 -7.64
N ALA A 387 9.15 1.06 -7.86
CA ALA A 387 8.17 0.57 -6.88
C ALA A 387 8.86 0.27 -5.55
N ALA A 388 8.22 0.62 -4.43
CA ALA A 388 8.62 0.04 -3.15
C ALA A 388 8.39 -1.48 -3.22
N PRO A 389 9.43 -2.31 -3.05
CA PRO A 389 9.25 -3.76 -3.17
C PRO A 389 8.49 -4.33 -1.97
N THR A 390 7.90 -5.52 -2.16
CA THR A 390 7.17 -6.26 -1.14
C THR A 390 7.98 -6.52 0.13
N ILE A 391 9.31 -6.64 0.02
CA ILE A 391 10.21 -6.76 1.18
C ILE A 391 10.08 -5.60 2.19
N LEU A 392 9.56 -4.45 1.76
CA LEU A 392 9.21 -3.34 2.64
C LEU A 392 7.79 -3.51 3.20
N THR A 393 6.82 -3.83 2.35
CA THR A 393 5.39 -3.87 2.70
C THR A 393 4.62 -4.89 1.83
N ASP A 394 3.99 -5.88 2.48
CA ASP A 394 3.21 -6.93 1.80
C ASP A 394 1.95 -6.39 1.10
N TYR A 395 1.34 -5.34 1.64
CA TYR A 395 0.11 -4.75 1.11
C TYR A 395 0.17 -3.22 1.13
N ASP A 396 0.34 -2.60 -0.04
CA ASP A 396 0.32 -1.14 -0.24
C ASP A 396 -0.58 -0.70 -1.40
N ASP A 397 -1.54 -1.56 -1.76
CA ASP A 397 -2.52 -1.23 -2.78
C ASP A 397 -3.61 -0.32 -2.21
N LEU A 398 -3.87 0.77 -2.94
CA LEU A 398 -4.93 1.71 -2.62
C LEU A 398 -6.10 1.56 -3.58
N TYR A 399 -7.28 1.32 -3.02
CA TYR A 399 -8.54 1.29 -3.75
C TYR A 399 -9.69 1.93 -2.94
N PRO A 400 -10.47 2.86 -3.52
CA PRO A 400 -10.28 3.46 -4.84
C PRO A 400 -9.03 4.36 -4.88
N SER A 401 -8.65 4.89 -6.05
CA SER A 401 -7.47 5.75 -6.14
C SER A 401 -7.60 7.00 -5.26
N PHE A 402 -6.47 7.58 -4.86
CA PHE A 402 -6.47 8.72 -3.94
C PHE A 402 -7.26 9.92 -4.48
N ASP A 403 -7.24 10.17 -5.80
CA ASP A 403 -8.07 11.24 -6.41
C ASP A 403 -9.57 10.99 -6.26
N VAL A 404 -10.01 9.73 -6.30
CA VAL A 404 -11.40 9.36 -6.05
C VAL A 404 -11.73 9.58 -4.57
N ILE A 405 -10.82 9.21 -3.67
CA ILE A 405 -10.98 9.46 -2.22
C ILE A 405 -11.09 10.96 -1.96
N LYS A 406 -10.18 11.77 -2.50
CA LYS A 406 -10.19 13.23 -2.36
C LYS A 406 -11.45 13.91 -2.92
N LYS A 407 -12.10 13.30 -3.92
CA LYS A 407 -13.37 13.81 -4.44
C LYS A 407 -14.51 13.62 -3.46
N ASP A 408 -14.55 12.48 -2.78
CA ASP A 408 -15.60 12.13 -1.82
C ASP A 408 -15.30 12.68 -0.41
N ILE A 409 -14.01 12.80 -0.06
CA ILE A 409 -13.47 13.23 1.24
C ILE A 409 -12.35 14.26 0.99
N PRO A 410 -12.68 15.55 0.79
CA PRO A 410 -11.72 16.58 0.38
C PRO A 410 -10.58 16.85 1.36
N ASP A 411 -10.78 16.61 2.65
CA ASP A 411 -9.83 16.79 3.75
C ASP A 411 -8.89 15.58 3.95
N ALA A 412 -9.04 14.50 3.16
CA ALA A 412 -8.18 13.32 3.26
C ALA A 412 -6.71 13.65 2.98
N VAL A 413 -5.80 13.39 3.92
CA VAL A 413 -4.35 13.56 3.72
C VAL A 413 -3.68 12.25 3.30
N ASP A 414 -4.24 11.10 3.69
CA ASP A 414 -3.75 9.77 3.34
C ASP A 414 -4.85 8.71 3.45
N ALA A 415 -4.62 7.51 2.92
CA ALA A 415 -5.58 6.40 3.03
C ALA A 415 -4.93 5.01 2.94
N TYR A 416 -5.64 4.00 3.46
CA TYR A 416 -5.24 2.59 3.51
C TYR A 416 -6.44 1.70 3.23
N THR A 417 -6.33 0.87 2.20
CA THR A 417 -7.38 -0.05 1.79
C THR A 417 -7.07 -1.44 2.30
N SER A 418 -8.06 -2.11 2.90
CA SER A 418 -7.87 -3.50 3.29
C SER A 418 -7.63 -4.40 2.08
N PRO A 419 -6.78 -5.44 2.17
CA PRO A 419 -6.46 -6.29 1.03
C PRO A 419 -7.69 -7.01 0.44
N ASN A 420 -8.65 -7.41 1.30
CA ASN A 420 -9.93 -7.98 0.89
C ASN A 420 -10.97 -6.91 0.46
N ARG A 421 -10.59 -5.63 0.45
CA ARG A 421 -11.40 -4.47 0.04
C ARG A 421 -12.75 -4.37 0.78
N ASP A 422 -12.78 -4.75 2.06
CA ASP A 422 -13.96 -4.63 2.91
C ASP A 422 -14.07 -3.27 3.63
N PHE A 423 -12.95 -2.60 3.90
CA PHE A 423 -12.94 -1.25 4.45
C PHE A 423 -11.75 -0.42 3.98
N ILE A 424 -11.89 0.89 4.12
CA ILE A 424 -10.82 1.87 3.90
C ILE A 424 -10.67 2.74 5.14
N VAL A 425 -9.43 2.99 5.52
CA VAL A 425 -9.05 3.97 6.55
C VAL A 425 -8.56 5.21 5.85
N VAL A 426 -9.16 6.35 6.14
CA VAL A 426 -8.80 7.65 5.59
C VAL A 426 -8.31 8.53 6.73
N LEU A 427 -7.11 9.08 6.59
CA LEU A 427 -6.56 10.02 7.56
C LEU A 427 -6.88 11.44 7.10
N THR A 428 -7.25 12.30 8.04
CA THR A 428 -7.28 13.75 7.91
C THR A 428 -6.18 14.35 8.80
N GLU A 429 -6.09 15.66 8.91
CA GLU A 429 -5.13 16.31 9.84
C GLU A 429 -5.43 16.03 11.32
N THR A 430 -6.68 15.65 11.66
CA THR A 430 -7.15 15.55 13.06
C THR A 430 -7.86 14.24 13.37
N GLU A 431 -8.29 13.49 12.37
CA GLU A 431 -9.14 12.30 12.55
C GLU A 431 -8.71 11.17 11.62
N LEU A 432 -8.95 9.95 12.09
CA LEU A 432 -8.94 8.75 11.30
C LEU A 432 -10.40 8.32 11.10
N LYS A 433 -10.81 8.19 9.83
CA LYS A 433 -12.17 7.84 9.41
C LYS A 433 -12.17 6.47 8.73
N ILE A 434 -13.03 5.56 9.16
CA ILE A 434 -13.14 4.22 8.62
C ILE A 434 -14.47 4.09 7.88
N TYR A 435 -14.39 3.74 6.60
CA TYR A 435 -15.56 3.55 5.74
C TYR A 435 -15.64 2.10 5.28
N SER A 436 -16.86 1.58 5.18
CA SER A 436 -17.10 0.32 4.46
C SER A 436 -16.75 0.50 2.98
N LEU A 437 -16.15 -0.50 2.35
CA LEU A 437 -15.97 -0.53 0.90
C LEU A 437 -16.97 -1.49 0.26
N ASN A 438 -17.86 -0.95 -0.57
CA ASN A 438 -18.84 -1.72 -1.31
C ASN A 438 -18.61 -1.51 -2.80
N ASN A 439 -18.12 -2.56 -3.46
CA ASN A 439 -18.09 -2.72 -4.91
C ASN A 439 -17.93 -1.39 -5.71
N LYS A 440 -16.75 -0.75 -5.58
CA LYS A 440 -16.27 0.47 -6.27
C LYS A 440 -16.51 1.83 -5.60
N LYS A 441 -17.14 1.91 -4.43
CA LYS A 441 -17.38 3.20 -3.76
C LYS A 441 -17.04 3.14 -2.29
N ILE A 442 -16.60 4.29 -1.79
CA ILE A 442 -16.55 4.58 -0.37
C ILE A 442 -18.00 4.58 0.11
N GLY A 443 -18.32 3.63 0.99
CA GLY A 443 -19.65 3.43 1.52
C GLY A 443 -19.91 4.33 2.72
N LYS A 444 -20.60 3.78 3.72
CA LYS A 444 -20.94 4.51 4.94
C LYS A 444 -19.70 4.63 5.82
N LEU A 445 -19.56 5.78 6.48
CA LEU A 445 -18.68 5.96 7.62
C LEU A 445 -19.12 5.01 8.75
N ASP A 446 -18.24 4.09 9.12
CA ASP A 446 -18.45 3.14 10.22
C ASP A 446 -17.94 3.75 11.54
N LYS A 447 -16.74 4.36 11.52
CA LYS A 447 -16.07 4.81 12.73
C LYS A 447 -15.15 6.00 12.51
N GLU A 448 -15.02 6.82 13.54
CA GLU A 448 -14.04 7.90 13.65
C GLU A 448 -13.16 7.68 14.87
N PHE A 449 -11.93 8.18 14.81
CA PHE A 449 -10.96 8.10 15.89
C PHE A 449 -10.02 9.31 15.83
N ASP A 450 -9.86 10.00 16.96
CA ASP A 450 -9.03 11.20 17.01
C ASP A 450 -7.54 10.90 16.80
N LEU A 451 -6.92 11.68 15.92
CA LEU A 451 -5.48 11.76 15.79
C LEU A 451 -4.94 12.84 16.71
N LYS A 452 -3.71 12.65 17.20
CA LYS A 452 -3.01 13.73 17.89
C LYS A 452 -2.53 14.75 16.88
N ASN A 453 -2.31 15.98 17.33
CA ASN A 453 -1.82 17.06 16.48
C ASN A 453 -0.51 16.66 15.75
N GLY A 454 -0.51 16.79 14.43
CA GLY A 454 0.63 16.46 13.58
C GLY A 454 0.96 14.96 13.51
N GLU A 455 0.01 14.06 13.83
CA GLU A 455 0.23 12.63 13.66
C GLU A 455 0.36 12.24 12.19
N THR A 456 1.44 11.53 11.88
CA THR A 456 1.70 10.96 10.57
C THR A 456 1.95 9.47 10.68
N ALA A 457 1.57 8.72 9.67
CA ALA A 457 1.75 7.27 9.67
C ALA A 457 3.16 6.88 9.23
N VAL A 458 3.74 5.92 9.94
CA VAL A 458 5.09 5.38 9.71
C VAL A 458 5.09 3.87 9.55
N MET A 459 3.93 3.20 9.65
CA MET A 459 3.82 1.76 9.50
C MET A 459 2.37 1.40 9.14
N SER A 460 2.19 0.47 8.20
CA SER A 460 0.89 -0.15 7.90
C SER A 460 1.10 -1.63 7.66
N GLN A 461 0.61 -2.47 8.57
CA GLN A 461 0.75 -3.92 8.47
C GLN A 461 -0.61 -4.59 8.49
N TRP A 462 -0.86 -5.45 7.51
CA TRP A 462 -2.16 -6.07 7.30
C TRP A 462 -2.17 -7.53 7.73
N SER A 463 -3.31 -7.99 8.23
CA SER A 463 -3.59 -9.40 8.48
C SER A 463 -4.97 -9.76 7.93
N LEU A 464 -5.13 -11.01 7.52
CA LEU A 464 -6.37 -11.54 6.96
C LEU A 464 -6.77 -12.83 7.68
N GLY A 465 -8.08 -13.10 7.72
CA GLY A 465 -8.60 -14.38 8.18
C GLY A 465 -8.21 -14.72 9.62
N SER A 466 -7.70 -15.94 9.84
CA SER A 466 -7.35 -16.45 11.18
C SER A 466 -6.25 -15.64 11.86
N TYR A 467 -5.34 -15.00 11.09
CA TYR A 467 -4.30 -14.14 11.66
C TYR A 467 -4.88 -12.93 12.40
N VAL A 468 -6.04 -12.42 11.98
CA VAL A 468 -6.76 -11.35 12.70
C VAL A 468 -7.14 -11.81 14.10
N ASP A 469 -7.56 -13.08 14.27
CA ASP A 469 -7.90 -13.63 15.58
C ASP A 469 -6.66 -13.83 16.47
N GLU A 470 -5.53 -14.23 15.88
CA GLU A 470 -4.26 -14.40 16.58
C GLU A 470 -3.73 -13.05 17.08
N TRP A 471 -3.73 -12.03 16.22
CA TRP A 471 -3.31 -10.67 16.57
C TRP A 471 -4.22 -10.08 17.65
N ASN A 472 -5.53 -10.28 17.53
CA ASN A 472 -6.50 -9.89 18.56
C ASN A 472 -6.18 -10.47 19.94
N LYS A 473 -5.77 -11.75 20.02
CA LYS A 473 -5.38 -12.38 21.31
C LYS A 473 -4.11 -11.74 21.87
N LEU A 474 -3.11 -11.53 21.02
CA LEU A 474 -1.83 -10.92 21.41
C LEU A 474 -2.02 -9.50 21.93
N ILE A 475 -2.78 -8.68 21.20
CA ILE A 475 -3.05 -7.28 21.54
C ILE A 475 -3.88 -7.17 22.83
N LYS A 476 -4.84 -8.07 23.04
CA LYS A 476 -5.58 -8.14 24.32
C LYS A 476 -4.66 -8.43 25.51
N ASN A 477 -3.63 -9.26 25.33
CA ASN A 477 -2.66 -9.54 26.38
C ASN A 477 -1.76 -8.33 26.65
N MET A 478 -1.38 -7.58 25.61
CA MET A 478 -0.58 -6.36 25.76
C MET A 478 -1.29 -5.24 26.54
N LYS A 479 -2.63 -5.21 26.56
CA LYS A 479 -3.41 -4.24 27.35
C LYS A 479 -3.52 -4.57 28.84
N LYS A 480 -3.25 -5.82 29.23
CA LYS A 480 -3.34 -6.27 30.63
C LYS A 480 -2.05 -6.00 31.41
N ASN A 481 -0.95 -5.75 30.71
CA ASN A 481 0.35 -5.37 31.23
C ASN A 481 0.59 -3.88 30.97
#